data_AF-A0A3G9IT06-F1
#
_entry.id   AF-A0A3G9IT06-F1
#
_cell.length_a   1.000
_cell.length_b   1.000
_cell.length_c   1.000
_cell.angle_alpha   90.00
_cell.angle_beta   90.00
_cell.angle_gamma   90.00
#
_symmetry.space_group_name_H-M   'P 1'
#
loop_
_entity.id
_entity.type
_entity.pdbx_description
1 polymer ?
#
loop_
_entity_poly.entity_id
_entity_poly.type
_entity_poly.pdbx_seq_one_letter_code
_entity_poly.pdbx_strand_id
1 'polypeptide(L)'
;MMRALEDLDRVDAGKAPRRGLRPEVRSVTDRWVHGNTAKVASTYAKAGSPVVVPLRPRSRRPWVIALIVLLVITGLIAAIPGARHQITKSWKSMTSGPQRILPAVAVTTHGAYVFENMSSGPGPRVPVTYRPCQAIRYTVNSDLAPAGTDGIIPTAVAEVSRLTGLKFEYAGVSHTPVNFSRPTGPAAITATYPPAQIGWSEASVFTGRGADVVGLGGSEYVTEDGFSPHYVTGSVALRADSLGQILRQRNGRAEVTAVVLHELGHLVGLAHVKDSHELMYAKNDGQLDFGPGDREGLALLGQGSCT
;
A
#
# COMPACT_ATOMS: atom_id res chain seq x y z
N MET A 1 -58.39 66.44 0.72
CA MET A 1 -58.47 65.01 0.33
C MET A 1 -58.20 64.21 1.60
N MET A 2 -59.28 63.74 2.24
CA MET A 2 -59.38 62.97 3.51
C MET A 2 -58.65 61.61 3.42
N ARG A 3 -58.25 60.85 4.46
CA ARG A 3 -58.37 60.86 5.93
C ARG A 3 -57.43 59.77 6.50
N ALA A 4 -57.15 59.84 7.80
CA ALA A 4 -56.52 58.83 8.63
C ALA A 4 -57.53 57.81 9.23
N LEU A 5 -56.98 56.82 9.97
CA LEU A 5 -57.57 55.93 11.03
C LEU A 5 -58.10 54.55 10.58
N GLU A 6 -57.54 53.44 11.11
CA GLU A 6 -58.09 52.51 12.16
C GLU A 6 -59.09 51.49 11.54
N ASP A 7 -59.24 50.20 11.88
CA ASP A 7 -58.81 49.34 12.99
C ASP A 7 -59.12 47.84 12.64
N LEU A 8 -58.46 46.93 13.35
CA LEU A 8 -58.85 45.59 13.85
C LEU A 8 -59.30 44.38 12.99
N ASP A 9 -58.62 43.27 13.32
CA ASP A 9 -59.05 41.87 13.52
C ASP A 9 -59.65 41.02 12.38
N ARG A 10 -58.84 40.07 11.91
CA ARG A 10 -59.22 38.65 11.99
C ARG A 10 -58.01 37.73 12.14
N VAL A 11 -57.96 37.07 13.29
CA VAL A 11 -57.14 35.92 13.63
C VAL A 11 -57.52 34.73 12.75
N ASP A 12 -56.53 34.07 12.13
CA ASP A 12 -56.59 32.63 11.93
C ASP A 12 -55.20 32.01 12.05
N ALA A 13 -55.17 30.91 12.79
CA ALA A 13 -54.00 30.31 13.39
C ALA A 13 -53.24 29.37 12.44
N GLY A 14 -51.92 29.27 12.67
CA GLY A 14 -51.23 27.98 12.57
C GLY A 14 -50.27 27.78 11.40
N LYS A 15 -49.05 28.32 11.52
CA LYS A 15 -47.81 27.52 11.35
C LYS A 15 -46.58 28.35 11.76
N ALA A 16 -45.90 27.91 12.82
CA ALA A 16 -44.66 28.49 13.29
C ALA A 16 -43.56 28.44 12.22
N PRO A 17 -42.78 29.52 12.01
CA PRO A 17 -41.55 29.44 11.23
C PRO A 17 -40.48 28.70 12.05
N ARG A 18 -39.93 27.64 11.47
CA ARG A 18 -38.80 26.90 12.06
C ARG A 18 -37.61 27.85 12.18
N ARG A 19 -37.23 28.08 13.44
CA ARG A 19 -35.94 28.57 13.95
C ARG A 19 -34.81 28.44 12.93
N GLY A 20 -34.16 29.58 12.67
CA GLY A 20 -32.98 29.67 11.81
C GLY A 20 -31.93 28.63 12.14
N LEU A 21 -31.47 27.94 11.10
CA LEU A 21 -30.19 27.25 11.11
C LEU A 21 -29.12 28.32 11.31
N ARG A 22 -28.53 28.30 12.51
CA ARG A 22 -27.24 28.94 12.75
C ARG A 22 -26.24 28.32 11.76
N PRO A 23 -25.34 29.11 11.14
CA PRO A 23 -24.20 28.53 10.47
C PRO A 23 -23.41 27.72 11.50
N GLU A 24 -23.23 26.44 11.21
CA GLU A 24 -22.41 25.55 12.00
C GLU A 24 -20.97 26.09 11.98
N VAL A 25 -20.52 26.56 13.14
CA VAL A 25 -19.15 27.01 13.35
C VAL A 25 -18.27 25.76 13.21
N ARG A 26 -17.54 25.65 12.09
CA ARG A 26 -16.47 24.67 11.90
C ARG A 26 -15.50 24.79 13.09
N SER A 27 -15.33 23.71 13.85
CA SER A 27 -14.23 23.61 14.80
C SER A 27 -12.92 23.56 14.02
N VAL A 28 -11.95 24.38 14.42
CA VAL A 28 -10.64 24.56 13.79
C VAL A 28 -9.69 23.41 14.20
N THR A 29 -10.14 22.16 14.17
CA THR A 29 -9.40 21.02 14.75
C THR A 29 -8.85 20.03 13.73
N ASP A 30 -9.49 19.88 12.57
CA ASP A 30 -9.06 18.91 11.56
C ASP A 30 -8.16 19.64 10.53
N ARG A 31 -6.85 19.34 10.48
CA ARG A 31 -5.94 20.06 9.56
C ARG A 31 -6.05 19.57 8.12
N TRP A 32 -6.29 18.27 7.90
CA TRP A 32 -6.58 17.69 6.57
C TRP A 32 -7.23 16.30 6.67
N VAL A 33 -7.83 15.81 5.57
CA VAL A 33 -8.48 14.49 5.46
C VAL A 33 -7.79 13.69 4.35
N HIS A 34 -7.82 12.35 4.39
CA HIS A 34 -7.35 11.49 3.27
C HIS A 34 -8.45 10.56 2.75
N GLY A 35 -8.35 10.17 1.46
CA GLY A 35 -9.39 9.42 0.76
C GLY A 35 -9.31 7.91 0.95
N ASN A 36 -10.44 7.26 1.27
CA ASN A 36 -10.51 5.80 1.43
C ASN A 36 -10.44 5.06 0.08
N THR A 37 -9.52 4.10 -0.10
CA THR A 37 -9.32 3.30 -1.32
C THR A 37 -10.04 1.94 -1.29
N ALA A 38 -10.54 1.49 -0.14
CA ALA A 38 -10.95 0.09 0.09
C ALA A 38 -12.35 -0.34 -0.45
N LYS A 39 -13.09 0.52 -1.16
CA LYS A 39 -14.54 0.30 -1.40
C LYS A 39 -14.95 -0.52 -2.64
N VAL A 40 -14.05 -1.21 -3.36
CA VAL A 40 -14.37 -1.78 -4.70
C VAL A 40 -14.20 -3.31 -4.87
N ALA A 41 -13.66 -4.06 -3.91
CA ALA A 41 -13.28 -5.48 -4.14
C ALA A 41 -14.28 -6.53 -3.64
N SER A 42 -15.56 -6.48 -4.03
CA SER A 42 -16.53 -7.50 -3.60
C SER A 42 -17.59 -7.82 -4.65
N THR A 43 -17.24 -8.52 -5.74
CA THR A 43 -18.19 -9.45 -6.38
C THR A 43 -17.46 -10.43 -7.33
N TYR A 44 -17.90 -11.70 -7.30
CA TYR A 44 -17.65 -12.80 -8.27
C TYR A 44 -16.52 -13.79 -7.99
N ALA A 45 -16.88 -14.90 -7.36
CA ALA A 45 -16.17 -16.18 -7.43
C ALA A 45 -17.19 -17.31 -7.72
N LYS A 46 -17.15 -17.84 -8.95
CA LYS A 46 -17.67 -19.13 -9.45
C LYS A 46 -17.04 -19.30 -10.84
N ALA A 47 -16.65 -20.44 -11.38
CA ALA A 47 -16.43 -21.82 -10.96
C ALA A 47 -15.87 -22.50 -12.23
N GLY A 48 -14.85 -23.36 -12.15
CA GLY A 48 -14.36 -24.11 -13.30
C GLY A 48 -13.61 -25.37 -12.89
N SER A 49 -14.13 -26.53 -13.27
CA SER A 49 -13.61 -27.86 -12.94
C SER A 49 -12.34 -28.21 -13.74
N PRO A 50 -11.41 -29.03 -13.20
CA PRO A 50 -10.19 -29.41 -13.91
C PRO A 50 -10.42 -30.52 -14.93
N VAL A 51 -9.80 -30.37 -16.10
CA VAL A 51 -9.69 -31.38 -17.16
C VAL A 51 -8.58 -32.37 -16.80
N VAL A 52 -8.89 -33.67 -16.79
CA VAL A 52 -7.92 -34.75 -16.56
C VAL A 52 -7.31 -35.18 -17.89
N VAL A 53 -5.98 -35.13 -18.00
CA VAL A 53 -5.22 -35.66 -19.15
C VAL A 53 -4.62 -37.02 -18.78
N PRO A 54 -4.80 -38.09 -19.58
CA PRO A 54 -4.28 -39.41 -19.25
C PRO A 54 -2.76 -39.50 -19.45
N LEU A 55 -2.07 -40.03 -18.44
CA LEU A 55 -0.62 -40.28 -18.45
C LEU A 55 -0.28 -41.43 -19.41
N ARG A 56 0.58 -41.16 -20.40
CA ARG A 56 1.16 -42.19 -21.29
C ARG A 56 2.07 -43.14 -20.48
N PRO A 57 2.07 -44.46 -20.77
CA PRO A 57 2.86 -45.43 -20.03
C PRO A 57 4.36 -45.22 -20.30
N ARG A 58 5.11 -44.92 -19.24
CA ARG A 58 6.57 -44.72 -19.26
C ARG A 58 7.26 -46.09 -19.37
N SER A 59 8.04 -46.28 -20.44
CA SER A 59 8.76 -47.52 -20.71
C SER A 59 9.71 -47.89 -19.56
N ARG A 60 9.61 -49.14 -19.11
CA ARG A 60 10.43 -49.71 -18.04
C ARG A 60 11.82 -50.03 -18.59
N ARG A 61 12.80 -49.16 -18.33
CA ARG A 61 14.23 -49.43 -18.03
C ARG A 61 15.11 -48.19 -18.31
N PRO A 62 15.48 -47.43 -17.25
CA PRO A 62 16.89 -47.02 -17.12
C PRO A 62 17.39 -46.98 -15.65
N TRP A 63 16.73 -47.67 -14.71
CA TRP A 63 17.06 -47.57 -13.27
C TRP A 63 18.45 -48.10 -12.91
N VAL A 64 18.95 -49.09 -13.66
CA VAL A 64 20.28 -49.67 -13.41
C VAL A 64 21.39 -48.68 -13.74
N ILE A 65 21.24 -47.90 -14.82
CA ILE A 65 22.21 -46.86 -15.20
C ILE A 65 22.16 -45.72 -14.19
N ALA A 66 20.96 -45.33 -13.74
CA ALA A 66 20.81 -44.30 -12.70
C ALA A 66 21.44 -44.73 -11.36
N LEU A 67 21.33 -46.01 -10.97
CA LEU A 67 21.93 -46.55 -9.75
C LEU A 67 23.46 -46.62 -9.82
N ILE A 68 24.03 -47.02 -10.96
CA ILE A 68 25.48 -47.06 -11.15
C ILE A 68 26.07 -45.65 -11.13
N VAL A 69 25.42 -44.69 -11.80
CA VAL A 69 25.85 -43.28 -11.79
C VAL A 69 25.77 -42.70 -10.37
N LEU A 70 24.72 -43.01 -9.61
CA LEU A 70 24.57 -42.54 -8.23
C LEU A 70 25.66 -43.12 -7.30
N LEU A 71 26.02 -44.40 -7.45
CA LEU A 71 27.08 -45.06 -6.69
C LEU A 71 28.47 -44.51 -6.99
N VAL A 72 28.78 -44.24 -8.27
CA VAL A 72 30.06 -43.63 -8.66
C VAL A 72 30.17 -42.20 -8.13
N ILE A 73 29.10 -41.41 -8.23
CA ILE A 73 29.05 -40.04 -7.71
C ILE A 73 29.20 -40.03 -6.18
N THR A 74 28.50 -40.90 -5.45
CA THR A 74 28.61 -40.98 -3.98
C THR A 74 30.00 -41.45 -3.51
N GLY A 75 30.63 -42.39 -4.23
CA GLY A 75 32.01 -42.81 -3.96
C GLY A 75 33.04 -41.69 -4.16
N LEU A 76 32.93 -40.92 -5.25
CA LEU A 76 33.78 -39.76 -5.53
C LEU A 76 33.63 -38.63 -4.50
N ILE A 77 32.43 -38.40 -3.99
CA ILE A 77 32.14 -37.39 -2.95
C ILE A 77 32.72 -37.79 -1.58
N ALA A 78 32.86 -39.09 -1.30
CA ALA A 78 33.41 -39.59 -0.05
C ALA A 78 34.94 -39.56 0.02
N ALA A 79 35.62 -39.65 -1.13
CA ALA A 79 37.09 -39.81 -1.21
C ALA A 79 37.89 -38.51 -1.21
N ILE A 80 37.25 -37.33 -1.29
CA ILE A 80 37.94 -36.03 -1.36
C ILE A 80 37.65 -35.22 -0.07
N PRO A 81 38.60 -35.15 0.88
CA PRO A 81 38.50 -34.28 2.04
C PRO A 81 38.39 -32.81 1.58
N GLY A 82 37.23 -32.19 1.78
CA GLY A 82 36.91 -30.81 1.34
C GLY A 82 35.76 -30.71 0.34
N ALA A 83 35.52 -31.74 -0.49
CA ALA A 83 34.41 -31.75 -1.45
C ALA A 83 33.03 -31.78 -0.77
N ARG A 84 32.92 -32.49 0.37
CA ARG A 84 31.70 -32.53 1.19
C ARG A 84 31.26 -31.14 1.68
N HIS A 85 32.21 -30.25 2.01
CA HIS A 85 31.89 -28.90 2.48
C HIS A 85 31.45 -27.96 1.35
N GLN A 86 32.01 -28.13 0.15
CA GLN A 86 31.61 -27.36 -1.04
C GLN A 86 30.26 -27.82 -1.60
N ILE A 87 30.02 -29.14 -1.64
CA ILE A 87 28.74 -29.71 -2.13
C ILE A 87 27.58 -29.34 -1.20
N THR A 88 27.78 -29.37 0.13
CA THR A 88 26.74 -28.96 1.08
C THR A 88 26.42 -27.47 1.01
N LYS A 89 27.40 -26.58 0.76
CA LYS A 89 27.17 -25.16 0.51
C LYS A 89 26.40 -24.92 -0.79
N SER A 90 26.80 -25.58 -1.87
CA SER A 90 26.11 -25.48 -3.17
C SER A 90 24.70 -26.05 -3.12
N TRP A 91 24.48 -27.17 -2.41
CA TRP A 91 23.14 -27.74 -2.20
C TRP A 91 22.25 -26.85 -1.33
N LYS A 92 22.80 -26.25 -0.25
CA LYS A 92 22.06 -25.24 0.53
C LYS A 92 21.67 -24.05 -0.34
N SER A 93 22.56 -23.54 -1.18
CA SER A 93 22.27 -22.44 -2.10
C SER A 93 21.21 -22.80 -3.15
N MET A 94 21.18 -24.05 -3.60
CA MET A 94 20.24 -24.52 -4.63
C MET A 94 18.85 -24.87 -4.06
N THR A 95 18.73 -25.00 -2.73
CA THR A 95 17.47 -25.31 -2.01
C THR A 95 16.97 -24.15 -1.14
N SER A 96 17.75 -23.07 -1.02
CA SER A 96 17.31 -21.84 -0.35
C SER A 96 16.44 -21.06 -1.31
N GLY A 97 15.15 -20.90 -0.99
CA GLY A 97 14.27 -20.00 -1.73
C GLY A 97 14.77 -18.54 -1.73
N PRO A 98 14.08 -17.63 -2.44
CA PRO A 98 14.50 -16.23 -2.53
C PRO A 98 14.66 -15.62 -1.14
N GLN A 99 15.82 -15.01 -0.87
CA GLN A 99 16.10 -14.38 0.41
C GLN A 99 15.68 -12.91 0.40
N ARG A 100 15.29 -12.39 1.57
CA ARG A 100 14.97 -10.96 1.75
C ARG A 100 16.18 -10.08 1.48
N ILE A 101 15.97 -8.90 0.89
CA ILE A 101 17.04 -7.98 0.48
C ILE A 101 17.62 -7.20 1.68
N LEU A 102 16.75 -6.67 2.53
CA LEU A 102 17.13 -5.95 3.76
C LEU A 102 16.74 -6.79 4.99
N PRO A 103 17.40 -6.62 6.15
CA PRO A 103 17.04 -7.31 7.39
C PRO A 103 15.58 -7.08 7.83
N ALA A 104 15.04 -8.03 8.59
CA ALA A 104 13.72 -7.88 9.20
C ALA A 104 13.75 -6.80 10.28
N VAL A 105 12.69 -5.99 10.33
CA VAL A 105 12.48 -5.06 11.43
C VAL A 105 11.74 -5.79 12.53
N ALA A 106 12.30 -5.78 13.74
CA ALA A 106 11.65 -6.36 14.90
C ALA A 106 10.45 -5.51 15.33
N VAL A 107 9.34 -6.17 15.64
CA VAL A 107 8.18 -5.52 16.27
C VAL A 107 8.58 -5.17 17.70
N THR A 108 8.61 -3.87 18.02
CA THR A 108 9.06 -3.35 19.32
C THR A 108 8.08 -2.35 19.94
N THR A 109 7.07 -1.95 19.17
CA THR A 109 5.99 -1.04 19.58
C THR A 109 4.66 -1.78 19.49
N HIS A 110 3.67 -1.28 20.22
CA HIS A 110 2.31 -1.80 20.18
C HIS A 110 1.29 -0.66 20.13
N GLY A 111 0.29 -0.77 19.26
CA GLY A 111 -0.73 0.27 19.11
C GLY A 111 -1.84 -0.10 18.11
N ALA A 112 -2.62 0.89 17.68
CA ALA A 112 -3.69 0.67 16.72
C ALA A 112 -3.15 0.60 15.29
N TYR A 113 -3.42 -0.48 14.56
CA TYR A 113 -3.13 -0.60 13.13
C TYR A 113 -4.18 -1.45 12.41
N VAL A 114 -4.34 -1.21 11.11
CA VAL A 114 -5.18 -2.01 10.21
C VAL A 114 -4.44 -2.19 8.89
N PHE A 115 -4.65 -3.33 8.21
CA PHE A 115 -4.11 -3.58 6.88
C PHE A 115 -5.15 -3.33 5.79
N GLU A 116 -4.73 -2.72 4.67
CA GLU A 116 -5.56 -2.42 3.50
C GLU A 116 -6.23 -3.67 2.93
N ASN A 117 -5.43 -4.73 2.77
CA ASN A 117 -5.89 -5.98 2.19
C ASN A 117 -5.42 -7.15 3.04
N MET A 118 -6.31 -8.12 3.17
CA MET A 118 -6.08 -9.37 3.87
C MET A 118 -6.41 -10.50 2.90
N SER A 119 -5.66 -11.59 2.98
CA SER A 119 -5.91 -12.77 2.15
C SER A 119 -7.36 -13.24 2.32
N SER A 120 -7.95 -13.66 1.21
CA SER A 120 -9.25 -14.33 1.16
C SER A 120 -9.05 -15.80 0.84
N GLY A 121 -9.75 -16.70 1.54
CA GLY A 121 -9.63 -18.14 1.34
C GLY A 121 -9.88 -18.97 2.61
N PRO A 122 -9.80 -20.31 2.52
CA PRO A 122 -10.08 -21.21 3.65
C PRO A 122 -8.98 -21.26 4.73
N GLY A 123 -7.85 -20.55 4.54
CA GLY A 123 -6.74 -20.48 5.50
C GLY A 123 -6.85 -19.29 6.47
N PRO A 124 -5.88 -19.16 7.40
CA PRO A 124 -5.78 -17.97 8.25
C PRO A 124 -5.68 -16.69 7.41
N ARG A 125 -6.41 -15.65 7.83
CA ARG A 125 -6.28 -14.33 7.23
C ARG A 125 -4.91 -13.76 7.55
N VAL A 126 -4.10 -13.58 6.51
CA VAL A 126 -2.79 -12.92 6.58
C VAL A 126 -2.83 -11.61 5.81
N PRO A 127 -2.06 -10.58 6.20
CA PRO A 127 -1.97 -9.37 5.41
C PRO A 127 -1.42 -9.66 4.01
N VAL A 128 -1.97 -8.96 3.01
CA VAL A 128 -1.32 -8.85 1.70
C VAL A 128 -0.11 -7.92 1.87
N THR A 129 1.05 -8.34 1.41
CA THR A 129 2.30 -7.58 1.55
C THR A 129 3.05 -7.50 0.23
N TYR A 130 4.03 -6.60 0.13
CA TYR A 130 5.10 -6.77 -0.85
C TYR A 130 6.01 -7.94 -0.45
N ARG A 131 6.69 -8.52 -1.44
CA ARG A 131 7.70 -9.56 -1.22
C ARG A 131 9.03 -8.92 -0.79
N PRO A 132 9.60 -9.26 0.38
CA PRO A 132 10.84 -8.63 0.85
C PRO A 132 12.09 -9.07 0.07
N CYS A 133 11.97 -10.08 -0.80
CA CYS A 133 13.01 -10.49 -1.75
C CYS A 133 13.03 -9.67 -3.05
N GLN A 134 12.11 -8.74 -3.23
CA GLN A 134 12.03 -7.88 -4.41
C GLN A 134 12.07 -6.41 -4.00
N ALA A 135 12.76 -5.59 -4.78
CA ALA A 135 12.76 -4.16 -4.56
C ALA A 135 11.44 -3.55 -5.07
N ILE A 136 10.83 -2.70 -4.26
CA ILE A 136 9.73 -1.85 -4.67
C ILE A 136 10.31 -0.73 -5.51
N ARG A 137 10.27 -0.92 -6.82
CA ARG A 137 10.70 0.09 -7.79
C ARG A 137 9.68 1.23 -7.79
N TYR A 138 10.14 2.48 -7.78
CA TYR A 138 9.24 3.64 -7.85
C TYR A 138 9.79 4.74 -8.75
N THR A 139 8.90 5.43 -9.47
CA THR A 139 9.22 6.65 -10.21
C THR A 139 8.67 7.87 -9.50
N VAL A 140 9.25 9.05 -9.77
CA VAL A 140 8.79 10.32 -9.21
C VAL A 140 8.40 11.29 -10.31
N ASN A 141 7.16 11.78 -10.28
CA ASN A 141 6.73 12.93 -11.06
C ASN A 141 6.73 14.21 -10.20
N SER A 142 7.67 15.10 -10.52
CA SER A 142 7.88 16.37 -9.81
C SER A 142 7.40 17.59 -10.60
N ASP A 143 6.68 17.42 -11.70
CA ASP A 143 6.31 18.51 -12.61
C ASP A 143 5.48 19.60 -11.91
N LEU A 144 4.67 19.19 -10.92
CA LEU A 144 3.82 20.08 -10.11
C LEU A 144 4.31 20.23 -8.67
N ALA A 145 5.57 19.86 -8.37
CA ALA A 145 6.10 19.95 -7.02
C ALA A 145 6.10 21.41 -6.54
N PRO A 146 5.43 21.73 -5.41
CA PRO A 146 5.51 23.07 -4.83
C PRO A 146 6.95 23.41 -4.42
N ALA A 147 7.36 24.67 -4.54
CA ALA A 147 8.66 25.11 -4.05
C ALA A 147 8.84 24.79 -2.57
N GLY A 148 10.02 24.27 -2.20
CA GLY A 148 10.32 23.88 -0.82
C GLY A 148 9.93 22.44 -0.46
N THR A 149 9.56 21.59 -1.43
CA THR A 149 9.34 20.14 -1.23
C THR A 149 10.53 19.27 -1.60
N ASP A 150 11.66 19.87 -1.99
CA ASP A 150 12.87 19.15 -2.38
C ASP A 150 13.28 18.15 -1.30
N GLY A 151 13.54 16.91 -1.72
CA GLY A 151 13.99 15.83 -0.85
C GLY A 151 12.92 15.20 0.06
N ILE A 152 11.67 15.69 0.10
CA ILE A 152 10.62 15.10 0.96
C ILE A 152 10.36 13.64 0.58
N ILE A 153 10.06 13.36 -0.69
CA ILE A 153 9.76 12.01 -1.18
C ILE A 153 10.90 11.01 -0.86
N PRO A 154 12.17 11.24 -1.26
CA PRO A 154 13.23 10.27 -0.97
C PRO A 154 13.47 10.09 0.53
N THR A 155 13.28 11.13 1.36
CA THR A 155 13.39 11.02 2.82
C THR A 155 12.28 10.14 3.39
N ALA A 156 11.03 10.36 2.98
CA ALA A 156 9.89 9.58 3.43
C ALA A 156 9.97 8.11 2.97
N VAL A 157 10.42 7.86 1.74
CA VAL A 157 10.69 6.51 1.23
C VAL A 157 11.77 5.81 2.06
N ALA A 158 12.85 6.51 2.43
CA ALA A 158 13.89 5.96 3.28
C ALA A 158 13.36 5.57 4.66
N GLU A 159 12.49 6.38 5.26
CA GLU A 159 11.89 6.07 6.57
C GLU A 159 10.96 4.86 6.50
N VAL A 160 10.09 4.78 5.49
CA VAL A 160 9.22 3.60 5.29
C VAL A 160 10.04 2.35 5.00
N SER A 161 11.11 2.46 4.21
CA SER A 161 12.06 1.37 3.98
C SER A 161 12.70 0.90 5.29
N ARG A 162 13.09 1.84 6.17
CA ARG A 162 13.68 1.54 7.49
C ARG A 162 12.70 0.87 8.44
N LEU A 163 11.43 1.28 8.46
CA LEU A 163 10.40 0.77 9.37
C LEU A 163 9.82 -0.58 8.93
N THR A 164 9.83 -0.86 7.63
CA THR A 164 9.35 -2.14 7.08
C THR A 164 10.49 -3.14 6.86
N GLY A 165 11.71 -2.68 6.58
CA GLY A 165 12.76 -3.56 6.06
C GLY A 165 12.47 -4.05 4.63
N LEU A 166 11.62 -3.33 3.89
CA LEU A 166 11.42 -3.51 2.45
C LEU A 166 12.39 -2.63 1.67
N LYS A 167 13.00 -3.16 0.61
CA LYS A 167 13.89 -2.39 -0.26
C LYS A 167 13.07 -1.54 -1.22
N PHE A 168 13.34 -0.24 -1.25
CA PHE A 168 12.88 0.63 -2.32
C PHE A 168 14.02 0.93 -3.30
N GLU A 169 13.69 1.03 -4.58
CA GLU A 169 14.62 1.36 -5.65
C GLU A 169 14.05 2.48 -6.52
N TYR A 170 14.78 3.59 -6.63
CA TYR A 170 14.38 4.69 -7.49
C TYR A 170 14.56 4.30 -8.96
N ALA A 171 13.46 4.24 -9.69
CA ALA A 171 13.40 3.83 -11.09
C ALA A 171 13.45 5.02 -12.08
N GLY A 172 13.64 6.25 -11.58
CA GLY A 172 13.82 7.45 -12.40
C GLY A 172 12.66 8.44 -12.33
N VAL A 173 12.82 9.53 -13.10
CA VAL A 173 11.82 10.59 -13.24
C VAL A 173 10.68 10.11 -14.13
N SER A 174 9.45 10.50 -13.80
CA SER A 174 8.26 10.35 -14.63
C SER A 174 7.65 11.72 -14.93
N HIS A 175 7.02 11.85 -16.10
CA HIS A 175 6.21 13.02 -16.47
C HIS A 175 4.75 12.64 -16.73
N THR A 176 4.40 11.39 -16.43
CA THR A 176 3.02 10.90 -16.57
C THR A 176 2.25 11.16 -15.28
N PRO A 177 0.99 11.64 -15.36
CA PRO A 177 0.14 11.75 -14.19
C PRO A 177 -0.03 10.41 -13.47
N VAL A 178 -0.08 10.45 -12.14
CA VAL A 178 -0.31 9.25 -11.32
C VAL A 178 -1.65 8.63 -11.68
N ASN A 179 -1.67 7.30 -11.87
CA ASN A 179 -2.87 6.56 -12.24
C ASN A 179 -3.17 5.46 -11.21
N PHE A 180 -4.45 5.34 -10.81
CA PHE A 180 -4.97 4.29 -9.93
C PHE A 180 -5.81 3.25 -10.68
N SER A 181 -5.70 3.22 -12.01
CA SER A 181 -6.40 2.23 -12.83
C SER A 181 -5.70 0.87 -12.71
N ARG A 182 -6.42 -0.09 -12.12
CA ARG A 182 -5.94 -1.44 -11.90
C ARG A 182 -6.19 -2.33 -13.13
N PRO A 183 -5.17 -2.97 -13.73
CA PRO A 183 -5.40 -4.17 -14.51
C PRO A 183 -5.89 -5.26 -13.56
N THR A 184 -7.08 -5.83 -13.80
CA THR A 184 -7.64 -6.91 -12.97
C THR A 184 -7.63 -8.24 -13.71
N GLY A 185 -7.55 -9.35 -12.95
CA GLY A 185 -7.64 -10.71 -13.47
C GLY A 185 -6.30 -11.29 -13.97
N PRO A 186 -6.34 -12.49 -14.59
CA PRO A 186 -5.13 -13.21 -15.02
C PRO A 186 -4.25 -12.42 -15.99
N ALA A 187 -4.84 -11.51 -16.77
CA ALA A 187 -4.11 -10.63 -17.68
C ALA A 187 -3.22 -9.58 -16.98
N ALA A 188 -3.42 -9.36 -15.67
CA ALA A 188 -2.59 -8.49 -14.87
C ALA A 188 -1.27 -9.16 -14.44
N ILE A 189 -1.19 -10.49 -14.49
CA ILE A 189 0.02 -11.23 -14.13
C ILE A 189 0.99 -11.15 -15.30
N THR A 190 2.10 -10.43 -15.10
CA THR A 190 3.15 -10.26 -16.10
C THR A 190 4.50 -10.68 -15.53
N ALA A 191 5.48 -10.90 -16.40
CA ALA A 191 6.86 -11.16 -15.96
C ALA A 191 7.49 -9.97 -15.21
N THR A 192 7.01 -8.75 -15.47
CA THR A 192 7.49 -7.52 -14.83
C THR A 192 6.35 -6.50 -14.66
N TYR A 193 6.17 -6.03 -13.43
CA TYR A 193 5.21 -4.97 -13.11
C TYR A 193 5.82 -3.58 -13.29
N PRO A 194 5.03 -2.55 -13.65
CA PRO A 194 5.52 -1.19 -13.69
C PRO A 194 5.95 -0.72 -12.30
N PRO A 195 6.94 0.18 -12.18
CA PRO A 195 7.28 0.82 -10.92
C PRO A 195 6.06 1.49 -10.29
N ALA A 196 6.02 1.53 -8.96
CA ALA A 196 5.06 2.36 -8.25
C ALA A 196 5.22 3.83 -8.65
N GLN A 197 4.11 4.54 -8.80
CA GLN A 197 4.13 5.94 -9.23
C GLN A 197 3.97 6.85 -8.02
N ILE A 198 4.90 7.77 -7.79
CA ILE A 198 4.77 8.80 -6.76
C ILE A 198 4.78 10.15 -7.47
N GLY A 199 3.81 11.03 -7.23
CA GLY A 199 3.80 12.29 -7.95
C GLY A 199 2.93 13.40 -7.35
N TRP A 200 3.41 14.63 -7.55
CA TRP A 200 2.64 15.84 -7.32
C TRP A 200 1.60 15.96 -8.44
N SER A 201 0.34 16.03 -8.06
CA SER A 201 -0.79 15.78 -8.94
C SER A 201 -1.78 16.95 -8.92
N GLU A 202 -2.39 17.20 -10.08
CA GLU A 202 -3.51 18.12 -10.23
C GLU A 202 -4.73 17.70 -9.42
N ALA A 203 -5.60 18.65 -9.11
CA ALA A 203 -6.86 18.39 -8.42
C ALA A 203 -7.78 17.39 -9.16
N SER A 204 -7.64 17.28 -10.49
CA SER A 204 -8.44 16.36 -11.32
C SER A 204 -8.24 14.88 -10.97
N VAL A 205 -7.04 14.49 -10.52
CA VAL A 205 -6.76 13.11 -10.02
C VAL A 205 -7.63 12.76 -8.82
N PHE A 206 -8.12 13.77 -8.10
CA PHE A 206 -8.93 13.63 -6.90
C PHE A 206 -10.43 13.87 -7.16
N THR A 207 -10.85 13.93 -8.42
CA THR A 207 -12.27 14.10 -8.78
C THR A 207 -13.13 13.01 -8.11
N GLY A 208 -14.25 13.40 -7.51
CA GLY A 208 -15.12 12.48 -6.75
C GLY A 208 -14.61 12.15 -5.34
N ARG A 209 -13.49 12.74 -4.91
CA ARG A 209 -13.03 12.75 -3.52
C ARG A 209 -13.43 14.06 -2.84
N GLY A 210 -13.41 14.08 -1.51
CA GLY A 210 -13.66 15.30 -0.75
C GLY A 210 -12.63 16.39 -1.06
N ALA A 211 -13.06 17.67 -0.99
CA ALA A 211 -12.18 18.82 -1.22
C ALA A 211 -10.97 18.83 -0.25
N ASP A 212 -11.15 18.30 0.96
CA ASP A 212 -10.10 18.28 1.99
C ASP A 212 -9.09 17.13 1.83
N VAL A 213 -9.20 16.30 0.78
CA VAL A 213 -8.31 15.15 0.51
C VAL A 213 -6.98 15.59 -0.09
N VAL A 214 -5.90 15.67 0.68
CA VAL A 214 -4.62 16.21 0.17
C VAL A 214 -3.67 15.16 -0.43
N GLY A 215 -3.99 13.88 -0.27
CA GLY A 215 -3.20 12.75 -0.74
C GLY A 215 -4.05 11.51 -1.02
N LEU A 216 -3.52 10.63 -1.87
CA LEU A 216 -4.05 9.29 -2.13
C LEU A 216 -2.89 8.32 -2.30
N GLY A 217 -2.95 7.20 -1.59
CA GLY A 217 -1.97 6.14 -1.62
C GLY A 217 -2.63 4.77 -1.72
N GLY A 218 -1.94 3.80 -2.28
CA GLY A 218 -2.42 2.42 -2.31
C GLY A 218 -1.67 1.56 -3.30
N SER A 219 -1.97 0.27 -3.26
CA SER A 219 -1.24 -0.75 -4.00
C SER A 219 -2.13 -1.74 -4.73
N GLU A 220 -1.56 -2.22 -5.83
CA GLU A 220 -2.14 -3.28 -6.63
C GLU A 220 -1.51 -4.62 -6.23
N TYR A 221 -2.35 -5.61 -5.99
CA TYR A 221 -1.96 -6.98 -5.71
C TYR A 221 -2.45 -7.94 -6.79
N VAL A 222 -1.71 -9.02 -6.97
CA VAL A 222 -2.11 -10.16 -7.80
C VAL A 222 -2.28 -11.39 -6.93
N THR A 223 -3.05 -12.35 -7.43
CA THR A 223 -3.15 -13.69 -6.87
C THR A 223 -2.73 -14.67 -7.96
N GLU A 224 -1.52 -15.20 -7.85
CA GLU A 224 -0.99 -16.22 -8.76
C GLU A 224 -1.42 -17.63 -8.28
N ASP A 225 -1.60 -18.56 -9.20
CA ASP A 225 -2.00 -19.93 -8.85
C ASP A 225 -0.98 -20.58 -7.90
N GLY A 226 -1.46 -21.04 -6.74
CA GLY A 226 -0.62 -21.66 -5.72
C GLY A 226 0.14 -20.68 -4.82
N PHE A 227 -0.06 -19.37 -4.99
CA PHE A 227 0.59 -18.33 -4.18
C PHE A 227 -0.42 -17.49 -3.39
N SER A 228 0.02 -16.95 -2.26
CA SER A 228 -0.76 -15.95 -1.53
C SER A 228 -0.78 -14.63 -2.30
N PRO A 229 -1.87 -13.84 -2.19
CA PRO A 229 -1.93 -12.52 -2.80
C PRO A 229 -0.78 -11.64 -2.30
N HIS A 230 -0.15 -10.89 -3.20
CA HIS A 230 0.96 -9.99 -2.87
C HIS A 230 0.91 -8.71 -3.70
N TYR A 231 1.38 -7.60 -3.12
CA TYR A 231 1.50 -6.33 -3.83
C TYR A 231 2.64 -6.37 -4.84
N VAL A 232 2.40 -5.73 -5.99
CA VAL A 232 3.32 -5.76 -7.14
C VAL A 232 3.64 -4.38 -7.69
N THR A 233 2.75 -3.41 -7.49
CA THR A 233 2.93 -1.99 -7.84
C THR A 233 1.97 -1.15 -7.01
N GLY A 234 1.96 0.16 -7.21
CA GLY A 234 1.06 1.07 -6.51
C GLY A 234 1.21 2.51 -6.95
N SER A 235 0.47 3.40 -6.30
CA SER A 235 0.38 4.80 -6.67
C SER A 235 0.25 5.68 -5.43
N VAL A 236 0.95 6.81 -5.45
CA VAL A 236 0.87 7.90 -4.47
C VAL A 236 0.69 9.21 -5.22
N ALA A 237 -0.48 9.82 -5.09
CA ALA A 237 -0.80 11.14 -5.64
C ALA A 237 -0.85 12.17 -4.52
N LEU A 238 -0.07 13.23 -4.66
CA LEU A 238 0.05 14.34 -3.69
C LEU A 238 -0.57 15.59 -4.30
N ARG A 239 -1.64 16.14 -3.72
CA ARG A 239 -2.35 17.25 -4.35
C ARG A 239 -1.53 18.55 -4.25
N ALA A 240 -0.97 18.97 -5.38
CA ALA A 240 0.04 20.01 -5.43
C ALA A 240 -0.45 21.37 -4.90
N ASP A 241 -1.64 21.79 -5.31
CA ASP A 241 -2.21 23.08 -4.92
C ASP A 241 -2.43 23.19 -3.40
N SER A 242 -2.96 22.13 -2.80
CA SER A 242 -3.36 22.05 -1.40
C SER A 242 -2.15 21.90 -0.50
N LEU A 243 -1.20 21.03 -0.87
CA LEU A 243 0.08 20.89 -0.16
C LEU A 243 0.94 22.16 -0.30
N GLY A 244 0.84 22.86 -1.43
CA GLY A 244 1.42 24.19 -1.61
C GLY A 244 0.86 25.23 -0.63
N GLN A 245 -0.41 25.14 -0.24
CA GLN A 245 -1.02 25.99 0.79
C GLN A 245 -0.52 25.59 2.19
N ILE A 246 -0.46 24.30 2.49
CA ILE A 246 0.04 23.77 3.77
C ILE A 246 1.49 24.19 4.01
N LEU A 247 2.35 24.15 2.98
CA LEU A 247 3.76 24.58 3.09
C LEU A 247 3.95 26.01 3.58
N ARG A 248 2.98 26.91 3.33
CA ARG A 248 3.04 28.30 3.78
C ARG A 248 2.69 28.48 5.26
N GLN A 249 2.18 27.44 5.91
CA GLN A 249 1.86 27.46 7.32
C GLN A 249 3.10 27.22 8.18
N ARG A 250 2.98 27.54 9.48
CA ARG A 250 4.02 27.23 10.46
C ARG A 250 4.16 25.70 10.54
N ASN A 251 5.40 25.19 10.39
CA ASN A 251 5.71 23.76 10.28
C ASN A 251 5.19 23.07 8.99
N GLY A 252 4.77 23.83 7.96
CA GLY A 252 4.16 23.28 6.76
C GLY A 252 4.99 22.19 6.05
N ARG A 253 6.33 22.31 6.05
CA ARG A 253 7.21 21.27 5.49
C ARG A 253 7.11 19.94 6.26
N ALA A 254 7.00 19.99 7.59
CA ALA A 254 6.83 18.79 8.40
C ALA A 254 5.45 18.16 8.16
N GLU A 255 4.41 18.99 8.03
CA GLU A 255 3.05 18.53 7.71
C GLU A 255 2.96 17.87 6.34
N VAL A 256 3.56 18.47 5.30
CA VAL A 256 3.64 17.83 3.98
C VAL A 256 4.45 16.55 4.05
N THR A 257 5.53 16.50 4.82
CA THR A 257 6.28 15.24 5.02
C THR A 257 5.42 14.16 5.67
N ALA A 258 4.60 14.53 6.65
CA ALA A 258 3.66 13.63 7.31
C ALA A 258 2.58 13.09 6.34
N VAL A 259 2.07 13.94 5.43
CA VAL A 259 1.18 13.49 4.35
C VAL A 259 1.89 12.47 3.46
N VAL A 260 3.13 12.74 3.01
CA VAL A 260 3.86 11.78 2.16
C VAL A 260 4.10 10.46 2.89
N LEU A 261 4.44 10.50 4.18
CA LEU A 261 4.57 9.29 5.01
C LEU A 261 3.25 8.51 5.11
N HIS A 262 2.12 9.20 5.35
CA HIS A 262 0.79 8.60 5.40
C HIS A 262 0.45 7.85 4.10
N GLU A 263 0.62 8.50 2.94
CA GLU A 263 0.31 7.88 1.66
C GLU A 263 1.27 6.73 1.31
N LEU A 264 2.53 6.81 1.72
CA LEU A 264 3.46 5.68 1.62
C LEU A 264 3.09 4.54 2.59
N GLY A 265 2.46 4.84 3.73
CA GLY A 265 1.85 3.86 4.62
C GLY A 265 0.77 3.05 3.89
N HIS A 266 -0.14 3.73 3.19
CA HIS A 266 -1.12 3.09 2.30
C HIS A 266 -0.47 2.27 1.18
N LEU A 267 0.58 2.80 0.55
CA LEU A 267 1.34 2.08 -0.47
C LEU A 267 1.84 0.74 0.09
N VAL A 268 2.48 0.71 1.26
CA VAL A 268 2.99 -0.57 1.79
C VAL A 268 1.91 -1.47 2.41
N GLY A 269 0.70 -0.96 2.61
CA GLY A 269 -0.48 -1.75 2.96
C GLY A 269 -1.11 -1.44 4.31
N LEU A 270 -0.78 -0.31 4.96
CA LEU A 270 -1.52 0.16 6.13
C LEU A 270 -2.82 0.84 5.71
N ALA A 271 -3.90 0.56 6.42
CA ALA A 271 -5.18 1.23 6.28
C ALA A 271 -5.40 2.23 7.40
N HIS A 272 -6.46 3.04 7.25
CA HIS A 272 -6.83 3.99 8.28
C HIS A 272 -7.23 3.32 9.59
N VAL A 273 -6.82 3.96 10.68
CA VAL A 273 -7.27 3.65 12.04
C VAL A 273 -8.15 4.77 12.59
N LYS A 274 -8.73 4.54 13.78
CA LYS A 274 -9.54 5.54 14.50
C LYS A 274 -8.76 6.29 15.58
N ASP A 275 -7.57 5.83 15.92
CA ASP A 275 -6.72 6.42 16.95
C ASP A 275 -5.97 7.61 16.36
N SER A 276 -6.13 8.81 16.93
CA SER A 276 -5.51 10.03 16.40
C SER A 276 -4.04 10.19 16.77
N HIS A 277 -3.50 9.31 17.62
CA HIS A 277 -2.06 9.24 17.89
C HIS A 277 -1.27 8.47 16.82
N GLU A 278 -1.97 7.85 15.88
CA GLU A 278 -1.38 7.17 14.72
C GLU A 278 -1.44 8.10 13.51
N LEU A 279 -0.36 8.15 12.73
CA LEU A 279 -0.32 8.89 11.49
C LEU A 279 -1.34 8.34 10.50
N MET A 280 -1.68 7.05 10.56
CA MET A 280 -2.74 6.45 9.75
C MET A 280 -4.16 6.80 10.23
N TYR A 281 -4.33 7.73 11.15
CA TYR A 281 -5.65 8.32 11.40
C TYR A 281 -6.15 9.10 10.16
N ALA A 282 -7.39 8.86 9.74
CA ALA A 282 -7.93 9.42 8.48
C ALA A 282 -8.03 10.95 8.45
N LYS A 283 -7.99 11.60 9.61
CA LYS A 283 -8.10 13.05 9.80
C LYS A 283 -6.92 13.52 10.63
N ASN A 284 -5.83 13.95 10.01
CA ASN A 284 -4.69 14.32 10.84
C ASN A 284 -4.98 15.57 11.69
N ASP A 285 -4.78 15.45 13.00
CA ASP A 285 -4.97 16.51 14.00
C ASP A 285 -3.64 17.14 14.46
N GLY A 286 -2.52 16.68 13.89
CA GLY A 286 -1.19 17.23 14.15
C GLY A 286 -0.10 16.18 14.33
N GLN A 287 -0.39 14.89 14.16
CA GLN A 287 0.61 13.83 14.13
C GLN A 287 1.56 14.04 12.93
N LEU A 288 2.87 14.07 13.19
CA LEU A 288 3.88 14.37 12.16
C LEU A 288 4.71 13.16 11.73
N ASP A 289 4.58 12.05 12.43
CA ASP A 289 5.35 10.83 12.19
C ASP A 289 4.53 9.60 12.62
N PHE A 290 4.90 8.42 12.16
CA PHE A 290 4.24 7.16 12.49
C PHE A 290 4.16 6.95 14.01
N GLY A 291 2.96 6.63 14.48
CA GLY A 291 2.69 6.27 15.87
C GLY A 291 3.13 4.83 16.20
N PRO A 292 2.95 4.38 17.45
CA PRO A 292 3.35 3.05 17.89
C PRO A 292 2.68 1.91 17.10
N GLY A 293 1.38 2.03 16.80
CA GLY A 293 0.62 1.07 16.03
C GLY A 293 1.01 1.05 14.57
N ASP A 294 1.21 2.22 13.97
CA ASP A 294 1.74 2.31 12.60
C ASP A 294 3.08 1.59 12.47
N ARG A 295 4.01 1.83 13.40
CA ARG A 295 5.34 1.18 13.40
C ARG A 295 5.24 -0.33 13.58
N GLU A 296 4.32 -0.81 14.41
CA GLU A 296 4.02 -2.23 14.56
C GLU A 296 3.51 -2.81 13.23
N GLY A 297 2.52 -2.17 12.62
CA GLY A 297 1.95 -2.58 11.33
C GLY A 297 2.97 -2.56 10.19
N LEU A 298 3.82 -1.53 10.10
CA LEU A 298 4.91 -1.44 9.11
C LEU A 298 5.91 -2.58 9.27
N ALA A 299 6.33 -2.87 10.51
CA ALA A 299 7.24 -3.98 10.77
C ALA A 299 6.61 -5.34 10.39
N LEU A 300 5.30 -5.52 10.62
CA LEU A 300 4.57 -6.73 10.20
C LEU A 300 4.43 -6.84 8.68
N LEU A 301 4.14 -5.75 7.97
CA LEU A 301 4.08 -5.73 6.49
C LEU A 301 5.42 -6.12 5.85
N GLY A 302 6.52 -5.83 6.52
CA GLY A 302 7.88 -6.22 6.13
C GLY A 302 8.26 -7.68 6.36
N GLN A 303 7.39 -8.46 7.00
CA GLN A 303 7.60 -9.88 7.31
C GLN A 303 6.91 -10.83 6.32
N GLY A 304 6.38 -10.28 5.21
CA GLY A 304 5.78 -11.04 4.13
C GLY A 304 6.65 -12.18 3.60
N SER A 305 5.99 -13.18 3.01
CA SER A 305 6.68 -14.30 2.36
C SER A 305 7.43 -13.86 1.10
N CYS A 306 8.61 -14.42 0.86
CA CYS A 306 9.33 -14.29 -0.41
C CYS A 306 8.76 -15.17 -1.52
N THR A 307 7.96 -16.18 -1.15
CA THR A 307 7.32 -17.15 -2.04
C THR A 307 5.84 -16.90 -2.03
#